data_AF-A0A914T7I4-F1
#
_entry.id   AF-A0A914T7I4-F1
#
_cell.length_a   1.000
_cell.length_b   1.000
_cell.length_c   1.000
_cell.angle_alpha   90.00
_cell.angle_beta   90.00
_cell.angle_gamma   90.00
#
_symmetry.space_group_name_H-M   'P 1'
#
loop_
_entity.id
_entity.type
_entity.pdbx_description
1 polymer ?
#
loop_
_entity_poly.entity_id
_entity_poly.type
_entity_poly.pdbx_seq_one_letter_code
_entity_poly.pdbx_strand_id
1 'polypeptide(L)' 'MPSLIYYIFCWPYRTFNFAYRARPKGSDVLAAYIRKRNYPSWTSYFIAYREIQDDHFGNKHFNFTVDGRNYHILR' A
#
# COMPACT_ATOMS: atom_id res chain seq x y z
N MET A 1 -5.10 -0.38 14.71
CA MET A 1 -6.13 -1.43 14.89
C MET A 1 -7.24 -1.16 13.89
N PRO A 2 -7.57 -2.07 12.96
CA PRO A 2 -8.69 -1.90 12.05
C PRO A 2 -10.01 -1.78 12.85
N SER A 3 -10.85 -0.82 12.49
CA SER A 3 -12.14 -0.60 13.19
C SER A 3 -13.12 -1.74 12.92
N LEU A 4 -14.16 -1.87 13.75
CA LEU A 4 -15.24 -2.85 13.53
C LEU A 4 -15.87 -2.71 12.12
N ILE A 5 -15.99 -1.47 11.64
CA ILE A 5 -16.48 -1.14 10.30
C ILE A 5 -15.61 -1.80 9.20
N TYR A 6 -14.30 -1.89 9.40
CA TYR A 6 -13.41 -2.56 8.44
C TYR A 6 -13.78 -4.04 8.28
N TYR A 7 -14.00 -4.75 9.37
CA TYR A 7 -14.33 -6.17 9.31
C TYR A 7 -15.72 -6.45 8.74
N ILE A 8 -16.68 -5.56 8.98
CA ILE A 8 -18.06 -5.73 8.48
C ILE A 8 -18.17 -5.39 6.99
N PHE A 9 -17.50 -4.34 6.52
CA PHE A 9 -17.72 -3.84 5.16
C PHE A 9 -16.49 -4.00 4.25
N CYS A 10 -15.31 -3.57 4.71
CA CYS A 10 -14.13 -3.53 3.86
C CYS A 10 -13.53 -4.92 3.62
N TRP A 11 -13.40 -5.73 4.67
CA TRP A 11 -12.80 -7.06 4.59
C TRP A 11 -13.58 -8.02 3.66
N PRO A 12 -14.91 -8.20 3.79
CA PRO A 12 -15.64 -9.09 2.88
C PRO A 12 -15.59 -8.58 1.44
N TYR A 13 -15.74 -7.27 1.21
CA TYR A 13 -15.60 -6.69 -0.12
C TYR A 13 -14.24 -7.03 -0.74
N ARG A 14 -13.14 -6.82 -0.01
CA ARG A 14 -11.78 -7.11 -0.52
C ARG A 14 -11.52 -8.61 -0.74
N THR A 15 -12.13 -9.46 0.07
CA THR A 15 -11.95 -10.92 0.01
C THR A 15 -12.71 -11.54 -1.17
N PHE A 16 -13.96 -11.11 -1.38
CA PHE A 16 -14.85 -11.70 -2.40
C PHE A 16 -14.82 -10.97 -3.74
N ASN A 17 -14.33 -9.73 -3.81
CA ASN A 17 -14.22 -9.01 -5.08
C ASN A 17 -12.96 -9.45 -5.85
N PHE A 18 -13.17 -10.29 -6.87
CA PHE A 18 -12.09 -10.77 -7.74
C PHE A 18 -11.37 -9.63 -8.47
N ALA A 19 -12.10 -8.62 -8.98
CA ALA A 19 -11.52 -7.49 -9.69
C ALA A 19 -10.61 -6.62 -8.79
N TYR A 20 -10.92 -6.52 -7.49
CA TYR A 20 -10.03 -5.89 -6.52
C TYR A 20 -8.75 -6.71 -6.32
N ARG A 21 -8.87 -8.03 -6.17
CA ARG A 21 -7.74 -8.95 -5.94
C ARG A 21 -6.80 -9.11 -7.14
N ALA A 22 -7.28 -8.79 -8.34
CA ALA A 22 -6.45 -8.77 -9.56
C ALA A 22 -5.51 -7.55 -9.64
N ARG A 23 -5.72 -6.51 -8.82
CA ARG A 23 -4.88 -5.31 -8.79
C ARG A 23 -3.55 -5.58 -8.10
N PRO A 24 -2.44 -4.89 -8.44
CA PRO A 24 -1.21 -4.99 -7.66
C PRO A 24 -1.39 -4.43 -6.24
N LYS A 25 -0.57 -4.87 -5.29
CA LYS A 25 -0.55 -4.28 -3.95
C LYS A 25 0.09 -2.91 -3.97
N GLY A 26 -0.39 -2.01 -3.11
CA GLY A 26 0.23 -0.69 -2.93
C GLY A 26 1.70 -0.80 -2.53
N SER A 27 2.02 -1.74 -1.63
CA SER A 27 3.40 -2.06 -1.24
C SER A 27 4.30 -2.45 -2.42
N ASP A 28 3.84 -3.34 -3.29
CA ASP A 28 4.61 -3.80 -4.46
C ASP A 28 4.89 -2.65 -5.44
N VAL A 29 3.89 -1.82 -5.70
CA VAL A 29 4.05 -0.64 -6.57
C VAL A 29 4.99 0.39 -5.95
N LEU A 30 4.90 0.63 -4.64
CA LEU A 30 5.81 1.51 -3.91
C LEU A 30 7.26 1.01 -3.97
N ALA A 31 7.49 -0.28 -3.74
CA ALA A 31 8.82 -0.88 -3.83
C ALA A 31 9.38 -0.75 -5.26
N ALA A 32 8.58 -1.05 -6.28
CA ALA A 32 8.98 -0.89 -7.68
C ALA A 32 9.31 0.57 -8.02
N TYR A 33 8.54 1.53 -7.50
CA TYR A 33 8.81 2.96 -7.67
C TYR A 33 10.13 3.38 -7.02
N ILE A 34 10.40 2.97 -5.77
CA ILE A 34 11.65 3.27 -5.07
C ILE A 34 12.86 2.72 -5.84
N ARG A 35 12.78 1.47 -6.31
CA ARG A 35 13.82 0.85 -7.14
C ARG A 35 14.05 1.62 -8.43
N LYS A 36 12.97 1.96 -9.15
CA LYS A 36 13.03 2.74 -10.40
C LYS A 36 13.69 4.10 -10.20
N ARG A 37 13.52 4.71 -9.03
CA ARG A 37 14.13 6.00 -8.65
C ARG A 37 15.55 5.87 -8.10
N ASN A 38 16.15 4.68 -8.14
CA ASN A 38 17.46 4.38 -7.57
C ASN A 38 17.56 4.76 -6.08
N TYR A 39 16.53 4.41 -5.30
CA TYR A 39 16.52 4.52 -3.83
C TYR A 39 16.83 5.94 -3.30
N PRO A 40 16.01 6.95 -3.65
CA PRO A 40 16.23 8.32 -3.20
C PRO A 40 16.14 8.43 -1.67
N SER A 41 16.83 9.39 -1.06
CA SER A 41 16.74 9.65 0.39
C SER A 41 15.37 10.18 0.81
N TRP A 42 14.70 10.92 -0.08
CA TRP A 42 13.33 11.40 0.09
C TRP A 42 12.61 11.44 -1.26
N THR A 43 11.31 11.18 -1.27
CA THR A 43 10.49 11.28 -2.48
C THR A 43 9.00 11.34 -2.12
N SER A 44 8.19 11.88 -3.02
CA SER A 44 6.74 11.76 -3.00
C SER A 44 6.28 10.99 -4.24
N TYR A 45 5.18 10.26 -4.12
CA TYR A 45 4.54 9.56 -5.23
C TYR A 45 3.03 9.58 -5.04
N PHE A 46 2.29 9.48 -6.13
CA PHE A 46 0.83 9.39 -6.11
C PHE A 46 0.41 8.14 -6.86
N ILE A 47 -0.63 7.48 -6.35
CA ILE A 47 -1.25 6.33 -6.98
C ILE A 47 -2.75 6.38 -6.79
N ALA A 48 -3.50 6.07 -7.85
CA ALA A 48 -4.94 6.03 -7.76
C ALA A 48 -5.39 4.80 -6.95
N TYR A 49 -6.18 5.02 -5.90
CA TYR A 49 -6.70 3.93 -5.06
C TYR A 49 -7.49 2.86 -5.84
N ARG A 50 -8.07 3.23 -6.99
CA ARG A 50 -8.81 2.29 -7.84
C ARG A 50 -7.91 1.29 -8.57
N GLU A 51 -6.60 1.56 -8.66
CA GLU A 51 -5.64 0.74 -9.42
C GLU A 51 -4.87 -0.23 -8.53
N ILE A 52 -4.99 -0.14 -7.21
CA ILE A 52 -4.21 -0.95 -6.26
C ILE A 52 -5.08 -1.63 -5.20
N GLN A 53 -4.50 -2.64 -4.58
CA GLN A 53 -4.93 -3.15 -3.29
C GLN A 53 -4.24 -2.36 -2.19
N ASP A 54 -5.00 -1.57 -1.42
CA ASP A 54 -4.46 -0.85 -0.27
C ASP A 54 -4.20 -1.79 0.92
N ASP A 55 -3.05 -2.45 0.90
CA ASP A 55 -2.56 -3.38 1.92
C ASP A 55 -1.93 -2.70 3.15
N HIS A 56 -1.79 -1.37 3.10
CA HIS A 56 -1.41 -0.53 4.24
C HIS A 56 -2.61 0.24 4.82
N PHE A 57 -3.84 -0.19 4.50
CA PHE A 57 -5.06 0.50 4.90
C PHE A 57 -5.12 0.75 6.41
N GLY A 58 -5.39 2.00 6.79
CA GLY A 58 -5.46 2.43 8.20
C GLY A 58 -4.11 2.84 8.81
N ASN A 59 -2.99 2.62 8.12
CA ASN A 59 -1.69 3.13 8.55
C ASN A 59 -1.43 4.52 7.95
N LYS A 60 -1.41 5.55 8.81
CA LYS A 60 -1.08 6.93 8.42
C LYS A 60 0.43 7.11 8.20
N HIS A 61 1.22 6.44 9.02
CA HIS A 61 2.67 6.37 8.87
C HIS A 61 3.17 4.99 9.27
N PHE A 62 4.23 4.51 8.63
CA PHE A 62 4.80 3.20 8.91
C PHE A 62 6.23 3.07 8.37
N ASN A 63 6.99 2.13 8.92
CA ASN A 63 8.30 1.76 8.38
C ASN A 63 8.11 0.73 7.26
N PHE A 64 8.77 0.97 6.13
CA PHE A 64 8.68 0.14 4.93
C PHE A 64 10.09 -0.18 4.44
N THR A 65 10.44 -1.47 4.36
CA THR A 65 11.80 -1.87 3.98
C THR A 65 11.82 -2.33 2.53
N VAL A 66 12.71 -1.75 1.72
CA VAL A 66 12.94 -2.13 0.32
C VAL A 66 14.42 -2.46 0.16
N ASP A 67 14.72 -3.72 -0.17
CA ASP A 67 16.08 -4.21 -0.46
C ASP A 67 17.12 -3.80 0.61
N GLY A 68 16.75 -3.98 1.89
CA GLY A 68 17.58 -3.67 3.05
C GLY A 68 17.56 -2.20 3.49
N ARG A 69 16.86 -1.32 2.77
CA ARG A 69 16.75 0.11 3.11
C ARG A 69 15.41 0.40 3.77
N ASN A 70 15.43 1.00 4.94
CA ASN A 70 14.23 1.36 5.68
C ASN A 70 13.77 2.77 5.30
N TYR A 71 12.50 2.88 4.91
CA TYR A 71 11.83 4.13 4.61
C TYR A 71 10.73 4.38 5.63
N HIS A 72 10.68 5.58 6.16
CA HIS A 72 9.53 6.04 6.93
C HIS A 72 8.49 6.65 5.98
N ILE A 73 7.35 5.99 5.83
CA ILE A 73 6.28 6.41 4.91
C ILE A 73 5.29 7.32 5.64
N LEU A 74 4.91 8.40 4.97
CA LEU A 74 3.85 9.32 5.38
C LEU A 74 2.73 9.26 4.31
N ARG A 75 1.50 8.91 4.70
CA ARG A 75 0.33 8.76 3.81
C ARG A 75 -0.78 9.74 4.14
#